data_AF-A0A938MNG8-F1
#
_entry.id   AF-A0A938MNG8-F1
#
_cell.length_a   1.000
_cell.length_b   1.000
_cell.length_c   1.000
_cell.angle_alpha   90.00
_cell.angle_beta   90.00
_cell.angle_gamma   90.00
#
_symmetry.space_group_name_H-M   'P 1'
#
loop_
_entity.id
_entity.type
_entity.pdbx_description
1 polymer ?
#
loop_
_entity_poly.entity_id
_entity_poly.type
_entity_poly.pdbx_seq_one_letter_code
_entity_poly.pdbx_strand_id
1 'polypeptide(L)'
;MQGMTLENEYVRYVVGADGQSASFFDKAEQKERLSAEGSRAWMSVTKDGKTHSSASVSYDGKAGELTVGFGDSGVTARFKVKTKPRHFTFELTGLTGGEVTAMFLCQLPVRVEGLVGETVAVARDETFAAGVQAMNIKMEAGANKRAKDSIVWVRDFPQHGPLVGAKFALFGCPAAKALETIGEIEVAEGLPHPMLAGHWGKVSPEAARSYLITNFSEQNIDEALKYAQAGGFTYIYQPAPFETWGHWPLKKTDFPNGYAGLKAVVEKANRLGIKVGVHILSGGITTNDAYVTPVPDPRLEKYGTATLAADVEAQATTLLVRNPQGKFGATKTVQVG
;
A
#
# COMPACT_ATOMS: atom_id res chain seq x y z
N MET A 1 -10.54 -18.41 28.69
CA MET A 1 -10.30 -17.74 27.39
C MET A 1 -11.64 -17.41 26.79
N GLN A 2 -11.93 -16.12 26.56
CA GLN A 2 -13.18 -15.65 25.98
C GLN A 2 -12.91 -15.16 24.56
N GLY A 3 -13.63 -15.71 23.58
CA GLY A 3 -13.56 -15.25 22.20
C GLY A 3 -13.95 -13.77 22.07
N MET A 4 -13.60 -13.18 20.94
CA MET A 4 -13.93 -11.79 20.64
C MET A 4 -15.24 -11.73 19.85
N THR A 5 -16.19 -10.89 20.28
CA THR A 5 -17.36 -10.51 19.49
C THR A 5 -17.41 -9.00 19.41
N LEU A 6 -17.33 -8.48 18.19
CA LEU A 6 -17.46 -7.05 17.91
C LEU A 6 -18.68 -6.84 17.03
N GLU A 7 -19.41 -5.76 17.27
CA GLU A 7 -20.57 -5.42 16.46
C GLU A 7 -20.63 -3.92 16.22
N ASN A 8 -20.90 -3.53 14.99
CA ASN A 8 -21.15 -2.14 14.63
C ASN A 8 -22.47 -2.02 13.85
N GLU A 9 -22.69 -0.93 13.13
CA GLU A 9 -23.94 -0.70 12.38
C GLU A 9 -24.21 -1.83 11.36
N TYR A 10 -23.18 -2.30 10.65
CA TYR A 10 -23.32 -3.15 9.48
C TYR A 10 -22.91 -4.60 9.68
N VAL A 11 -21.97 -4.86 10.58
CA VAL A 11 -21.42 -6.21 10.75
C VAL A 11 -21.28 -6.62 12.20
N ARG A 12 -21.40 -7.92 12.41
CA ARG A 12 -20.97 -8.61 13.63
C ARG A 12 -19.81 -9.53 13.28
N TYR A 13 -18.65 -9.30 13.90
CA TYR A 13 -17.44 -10.09 13.70
C TYR A 13 -17.13 -10.91 14.96
N VAL A 14 -16.91 -12.21 14.79
CA VAL A 14 -16.63 -13.15 15.88
C VAL A 14 -15.34 -13.90 15.59
N VAL A 15 -14.44 -13.90 16.57
CA VAL A 15 -13.26 -14.76 16.63
C VAL A 15 -13.40 -15.68 17.85
N GLY A 16 -13.33 -16.98 17.61
CA GLY A 16 -13.41 -18.00 18.65
C GLY A 16 -12.23 -17.94 19.61
N ALA A 17 -12.41 -18.50 20.81
CA ALA A 17 -11.33 -18.62 21.79
C ALA A 17 -10.16 -19.48 21.30
N ASP A 18 -10.36 -20.25 20.22
CA ASP A 18 -9.38 -21.05 19.49
C ASP A 18 -8.54 -20.25 18.47
N GLY A 19 -8.77 -18.93 18.37
CA GLY A 19 -8.03 -18.08 17.43
C GLY A 19 -8.51 -18.17 15.99
N GLN A 20 -9.67 -18.77 15.72
CA GLN A 20 -10.27 -18.81 14.38
C GLN A 20 -11.38 -17.80 14.22
N SER A 21 -11.46 -17.20 13.03
CA SER A 21 -12.64 -16.43 12.62
C SER A 21 -13.84 -17.38 12.60
N ALA A 22 -14.88 -17.05 13.36
CA ALA A 22 -16.08 -17.88 13.52
C ALA A 22 -17.29 -17.31 12.76
N SER A 23 -17.39 -15.99 12.62
CA SER A 23 -18.47 -15.32 11.88
C SER A 23 -18.04 -13.93 11.43
N PHE A 24 -18.46 -13.53 10.23
CA PHE A 24 -18.44 -12.15 9.75
C PHE A 24 -19.81 -11.87 9.12
N PHE A 25 -20.77 -11.54 9.98
CA PHE A 25 -22.18 -11.50 9.63
C PHE A 25 -22.58 -10.11 9.12
N ASP A 26 -23.13 -10.07 7.92
CA ASP A 26 -23.75 -8.91 7.29
C ASP A 26 -25.16 -8.71 7.85
N LYS A 27 -25.35 -7.62 8.61
CA LYS A 27 -26.62 -7.32 9.28
C LYS A 27 -27.67 -6.78 8.32
N ALA A 28 -27.28 -6.21 7.18
CA ALA A 28 -28.24 -5.69 6.21
C ALA A 28 -28.91 -6.85 5.46
N GLU A 29 -28.11 -7.76 4.93
CA GLU A 29 -28.59 -8.91 4.15
C GLU A 29 -28.94 -10.14 5.02
N GLN A 30 -28.70 -10.06 6.33
CA GLN A 30 -28.85 -11.17 7.28
C GLN A 30 -28.07 -12.42 6.82
N LYS A 31 -26.84 -12.22 6.35
CA LYS A 31 -26.05 -13.23 5.64
C LYS A 31 -24.68 -13.42 6.27
N GLU A 32 -24.24 -14.66 6.42
CA GLU A 32 -22.86 -14.97 6.77
C GLU A 32 -21.93 -14.68 5.58
N ARG A 33 -20.94 -13.81 5.80
CA ARG A 33 -19.95 -13.42 4.80
C ARG A 33 -18.58 -14.04 5.08
N LEU A 34 -18.37 -14.75 6.19
CA LEU A 34 -17.16 -15.54 6.38
C LEU A 34 -17.16 -16.76 5.45
N SER A 35 -16.07 -16.94 4.71
CA SER A 35 -15.91 -18.11 3.85
C SER A 35 -15.88 -19.41 4.67
N ALA A 36 -16.40 -20.49 4.08
CA ALA A 36 -16.32 -21.85 4.60
C ALA A 36 -15.08 -22.62 4.11
N GLU A 37 -14.30 -22.04 3.20
CA GLU A 37 -13.15 -22.68 2.58
C GLU A 37 -11.82 -22.17 3.17
N GLY A 38 -10.85 -23.08 3.27
CA GLY A 38 -9.49 -22.77 3.68
C GLY A 38 -9.32 -22.46 5.17
N SER A 39 -8.13 -21.97 5.53
CA SER A 39 -7.82 -21.60 6.91
C SER A 39 -8.65 -20.39 7.34
N ARG A 40 -9.21 -20.49 8.55
CA ARG A 40 -9.89 -19.40 9.26
C ARG A 40 -9.03 -18.81 10.39
N ALA A 41 -7.77 -19.21 10.47
CA ALA A 41 -6.82 -18.60 11.41
C ALA A 41 -6.81 -17.09 11.18
N TRP A 42 -7.14 -16.34 12.23
CA TRP A 42 -7.28 -14.89 12.10
C TRP A 42 -5.92 -14.20 11.96
N MET A 43 -4.91 -14.70 12.67
CA MET A 43 -3.54 -14.18 12.65
C MET A 43 -2.54 -15.32 12.48
N SER A 44 -1.34 -14.97 12.02
CA SER A 44 -0.21 -15.89 12.06
C SER A 44 1.11 -15.15 12.28
N VAL A 45 2.08 -15.85 12.83
CA VAL A 45 3.47 -15.39 13.00
C VAL A 45 4.44 -16.38 12.39
N THR A 46 5.54 -15.89 11.85
CA THR A 46 6.68 -16.73 11.46
C THR A 46 7.79 -16.53 12.48
N LYS A 47 8.21 -17.64 13.10
CA LYS A 47 9.30 -17.70 14.08
C LYS A 47 10.17 -18.91 13.74
N ASP A 48 11.49 -18.73 13.76
CA ASP A 48 12.46 -19.79 13.46
C ASP A 48 12.18 -20.49 12.11
N GLY A 49 11.71 -19.73 11.12
CA GLY A 49 11.35 -20.23 9.78
C GLY A 49 10.03 -21.02 9.70
N LYS A 50 9.30 -21.20 10.81
CA LYS A 50 8.01 -21.89 10.89
C LYS A 50 6.87 -20.91 11.10
N THR A 51 5.77 -21.10 10.38
CA THR A 51 4.54 -20.32 10.57
C THR A 51 3.64 -20.98 11.62
N HIS A 52 3.21 -20.20 12.60
CA HIS A 52 2.29 -20.58 13.66
C HIS A 52 1.02 -19.73 13.54
N SER A 53 -0.14 -20.39 13.52
CA SER A 53 -1.44 -19.71 13.49
C SER A 53 -1.89 -19.30 14.90
N SER A 54 -2.78 -18.32 14.99
CA SER A 54 -3.49 -18.02 16.24
C SER A 54 -4.22 -19.27 16.72
N ALA A 55 -3.99 -19.63 17.97
CA ALA A 55 -4.54 -20.84 18.61
C ALA A 55 -5.29 -20.52 19.92
N SER A 56 -5.13 -19.30 20.44
CA SER A 56 -5.87 -18.85 21.61
C SER A 56 -6.19 -17.36 21.52
N VAL A 57 -7.41 -17.01 21.94
CA VAL A 57 -7.89 -15.63 22.04
C VAL A 57 -8.55 -15.41 23.39
N SER A 58 -8.21 -14.29 24.01
CA SER A 58 -8.89 -13.77 25.20
C SER A 58 -9.16 -12.29 25.02
N TYR A 59 -10.44 -11.92 24.98
CA TYR A 59 -10.87 -10.53 24.83
C TYR A 59 -11.60 -10.01 26.07
N ASP A 60 -11.10 -8.94 26.66
CA ASP A 60 -11.82 -8.13 27.63
C ASP A 60 -12.52 -6.98 26.90
N GLY A 61 -13.83 -7.12 26.69
CA GLY A 61 -14.65 -6.12 26.00
C GLY A 61 -14.82 -4.82 26.79
N LYS A 62 -14.68 -4.82 28.12
CA LYS A 62 -14.77 -3.59 28.92
C LYS A 62 -13.48 -2.78 28.81
N ALA A 63 -12.33 -3.46 28.88
CA ALA A 63 -11.04 -2.81 28.71
C ALA A 63 -10.73 -2.51 27.23
N GLY A 64 -11.35 -3.23 26.28
CA GLY A 64 -10.98 -3.21 24.87
C GLY A 64 -9.59 -3.81 24.66
N GLU A 65 -9.27 -4.87 25.40
CA GLU A 65 -7.95 -5.51 25.37
C GLU A 65 -8.06 -6.95 24.90
N LEU A 66 -7.26 -7.28 23.90
CA LEU A 66 -7.23 -8.57 23.26
C LEU A 66 -5.85 -9.19 23.43
N THR A 67 -5.80 -10.45 23.83
CA THR A 67 -4.58 -11.25 23.85
C THR A 67 -4.72 -12.44 22.90
N VAL A 68 -3.70 -12.66 22.07
CA VAL A 68 -3.64 -13.74 21.07
C VAL A 68 -2.38 -14.57 21.28
N GLY A 69 -2.53 -15.89 21.43
CA GLY A 69 -1.42 -16.84 21.48
C GLY A 69 -1.28 -17.63 20.19
N PHE A 70 -0.04 -17.96 19.81
CA PHE A 70 0.29 -18.60 18.53
C PHE A 70 0.80 -20.04 18.72
N GLY A 71 -0.10 -20.93 19.13
CA GLY A 71 0.18 -22.35 19.31
C GLY A 71 1.37 -22.62 20.24
N ASP A 72 2.27 -23.49 19.79
CA ASP A 72 3.49 -23.92 20.48
C ASP A 72 4.67 -22.94 20.34
N SER A 73 4.51 -21.82 19.64
CA SER A 73 5.62 -20.87 19.38
C SER A 73 6.14 -20.14 20.61
N GLY A 74 5.35 -20.09 21.68
CA GLY A 74 5.57 -19.22 22.84
C GLY A 74 5.28 -17.74 22.58
N VAL A 75 4.89 -17.35 21.37
CA VAL A 75 4.57 -15.96 21.01
C VAL A 75 3.19 -15.58 21.52
N THR A 76 3.09 -14.37 22.10
CA THR A 76 1.83 -13.75 22.51
C THR A 76 1.78 -12.30 22.03
N ALA A 77 0.68 -11.93 21.38
CA ALA A 77 0.41 -10.56 20.95
C ALA A 77 -0.72 -9.95 21.80
N ARG A 78 -0.60 -8.68 22.16
CA ARG A 78 -1.63 -7.89 22.83
C ARG A 78 -2.07 -6.74 21.96
N PHE A 79 -3.38 -6.51 21.91
CA PHE A 79 -3.98 -5.45 21.11
C PHE A 79 -4.93 -4.59 21.94
N LYS A 80 -4.97 -3.29 21.61
CA LYS A 80 -6.11 -2.44 21.92
C LYS A 80 -7.12 -2.57 20.79
N VAL A 81 -8.37 -2.88 21.13
CA VAL A 81 -9.49 -3.00 20.19
C VAL A 81 -10.50 -1.91 20.48
N LYS A 82 -10.97 -1.21 19.45
CA LYS A 82 -12.08 -0.25 19.56
C LYS A 82 -13.14 -0.54 18.52
N THR A 83 -14.39 -0.51 18.97
CA THR A 83 -15.56 -0.59 18.10
C THR A 83 -16.04 0.81 17.79
N LYS A 84 -16.12 1.15 16.50
CA LYS A 84 -16.69 2.40 16.00
C LYS A 84 -17.92 2.10 15.14
N PRO A 85 -18.76 3.09 14.81
CA PRO A 85 -19.99 2.86 14.06
C PRO A 85 -19.80 2.12 12.73
N ARG A 86 -18.69 2.38 12.01
CA ARG A 86 -18.44 1.83 10.67
C ARG A 86 -17.25 0.89 10.55
N HIS A 87 -16.41 0.79 11.59
CA HIS A 87 -15.23 -0.08 11.58
C HIS A 87 -14.78 -0.50 12.97
N PHE A 88 -13.90 -1.49 13.02
CA PHE A 88 -13.16 -1.89 14.21
C PHE A 88 -11.70 -1.48 14.02
N THR A 89 -11.05 -0.99 15.07
CA THR A 89 -9.59 -0.73 15.04
C THR A 89 -8.85 -1.68 15.96
N PHE A 90 -7.68 -2.13 15.52
CA PHE A 90 -6.79 -3.00 16.28
C PHE A 90 -5.40 -2.36 16.30
N GLU A 91 -4.85 -2.13 17.48
CA GLU A 91 -3.51 -1.59 17.67
C GLU A 91 -2.66 -2.59 18.46
N LEU A 92 -1.56 -3.07 17.89
CA LEU A 92 -0.63 -3.97 18.55
C LEU A 92 0.12 -3.21 19.66
N THR A 93 -0.21 -3.47 20.92
CA THR A 93 0.38 -2.82 22.09
C THR A 93 1.52 -3.61 22.71
N GLY A 94 1.68 -4.88 22.35
CA GLY A 94 2.80 -5.69 22.82
C GLY A 94 2.95 -7.00 22.06
N LEU A 95 4.20 -7.45 21.94
CA LEU A 95 4.57 -8.74 21.36
C LEU A 95 5.66 -9.35 22.25
N THR A 96 5.44 -10.57 22.75
CA THR A 96 6.37 -11.29 23.62
C THR A 96 6.59 -12.71 23.10
N GLY A 97 7.67 -13.37 23.53
CA GLY A 97 7.95 -14.76 23.17
C GLY A 97 9.04 -14.98 22.13
N GLY A 98 9.87 -13.96 21.86
CA GLY A 98 11.03 -14.04 20.96
C GLY A 98 10.90 -13.18 19.71
N GLU A 99 11.87 -13.31 18.81
CA GLU A 99 11.89 -12.61 17.52
C GLU A 99 10.89 -13.25 16.54
N VAL A 100 10.15 -12.41 15.83
CA VAL A 100 9.19 -12.80 14.80
C VAL A 100 9.65 -12.17 13.49
N THR A 101 9.80 -12.99 12.44
CA THR A 101 10.32 -12.54 11.13
C THR A 101 9.22 -12.12 10.16
N ALA A 102 7.98 -12.53 10.41
CA ALA A 102 6.80 -12.07 9.67
C ALA A 102 5.54 -12.22 10.54
N MET A 103 4.53 -11.37 10.33
CA MET A 103 3.24 -11.48 11.01
C MET A 103 2.10 -11.05 10.09
N PHE A 104 1.08 -11.90 9.98
CA PHE A 104 -0.24 -11.49 9.50
C PHE A 104 -1.10 -11.10 10.69
N LEU A 105 -1.46 -9.81 10.77
CA LEU A 105 -2.28 -9.22 11.82
C LEU A 105 -3.79 -9.38 11.56
N CYS A 106 -4.17 -9.64 10.31
CA CYS A 106 -5.53 -9.99 9.95
C CYS A 106 -5.50 -10.84 8.68
N GLN A 107 -6.25 -11.93 8.68
CA GLN A 107 -6.57 -12.76 7.53
C GLN A 107 -8.05 -13.10 7.61
N LEU A 108 -8.88 -12.32 6.92
CA LEU A 108 -10.32 -12.53 6.92
C LEU A 108 -10.77 -13.05 5.56
N PRO A 109 -11.09 -14.34 5.44
CA PRO A 109 -11.63 -14.89 4.21
C PRO A 109 -13.12 -14.53 4.10
N VAL A 110 -13.48 -13.74 3.10
CA VAL A 110 -14.83 -13.21 2.90
C VAL A 110 -15.46 -13.81 1.65
N ARG A 111 -16.67 -14.33 1.76
CA ARG A 111 -17.51 -14.79 0.66
C ARG A 111 -18.09 -13.60 -0.08
N VAL A 112 -17.37 -13.22 -1.13
CA VAL A 112 -17.70 -12.13 -2.03
C VAL A 112 -17.39 -12.57 -3.45
N GLU A 113 -18.44 -12.67 -4.26
CA GLU A 113 -18.35 -13.10 -5.67
C GLU A 113 -18.33 -11.87 -6.58
N GLY A 114 -17.23 -11.11 -6.55
CA GLY A 114 -17.17 -9.85 -7.30
C GLY A 114 -15.78 -9.28 -7.50
N LEU A 115 -15.67 -7.98 -7.28
CA LEU A 115 -14.47 -7.18 -7.50
C LEU A 115 -13.57 -7.24 -6.27
N VAL A 116 -12.29 -7.50 -6.50
CA VAL A 116 -11.24 -7.39 -5.49
C VAL A 116 -10.28 -6.29 -5.90
N GLY A 117 -10.29 -5.21 -5.14
CA GLY A 117 -9.30 -4.15 -5.27
C GLY A 117 -8.12 -4.47 -4.37
N GLU A 118 -7.10 -5.14 -4.91
CA GLU A 118 -5.95 -5.63 -4.13
C GLU A 118 -5.25 -4.50 -3.36
N THR A 119 -4.96 -3.39 -4.04
CA THR A 119 -4.27 -2.22 -3.45
C THR A 119 -5.15 -1.41 -2.50
N VAL A 120 -6.46 -1.35 -2.75
CA VAL A 120 -7.40 -0.64 -1.87
C VAL A 120 -7.78 -1.52 -0.66
N ALA A 121 -7.37 -2.78 -0.68
CA ALA A 121 -7.63 -3.80 0.33
C ALA A 121 -9.14 -4.03 0.58
N VAL A 122 -9.91 -4.13 -0.52
CA VAL A 122 -11.37 -4.29 -0.49
C VAL A 122 -11.80 -5.46 -1.39
N ALA A 123 -12.66 -6.32 -0.86
CA ALA A 123 -13.44 -7.28 -1.63
C ALA A 123 -14.92 -6.87 -1.58
N ARG A 124 -15.56 -6.74 -2.74
CA ARG A 124 -17.00 -6.40 -2.83
C ARG A 124 -17.76 -7.15 -3.92
N ASP A 125 -19.04 -7.40 -3.65
CA ASP A 125 -20.04 -7.82 -4.63
C ASP A 125 -21.07 -6.68 -4.82
N GLU A 126 -22.21 -6.96 -5.43
CA GLU A 126 -23.26 -5.95 -5.66
C GLU A 126 -23.92 -5.46 -4.37
N THR A 127 -23.89 -6.25 -3.31
CA THR A 127 -24.64 -6.04 -2.06
C THR A 127 -23.75 -5.66 -0.88
N PHE A 128 -22.52 -6.19 -0.83
CA PHE A 128 -21.65 -6.07 0.33
C PHE A 128 -20.20 -5.79 -0.06
N ALA A 129 -19.52 -5.01 0.79
CA ALA A 129 -18.09 -4.76 0.72
C ALA A 129 -17.44 -4.99 2.08
N ALA A 130 -16.30 -5.66 2.08
CA ALA A 130 -15.42 -5.82 3.22
C ALA A 130 -14.02 -5.35 2.88
N GLY A 131 -13.34 -4.77 3.86
CA GLY A 131 -11.98 -4.32 3.65
C GLY A 131 -11.23 -4.05 4.94
N VAL A 132 -9.94 -3.84 4.78
CA VAL A 132 -9.04 -3.41 5.85
C VAL A 132 -8.27 -2.18 5.41
N GLN A 133 -7.85 -1.34 6.36
CA GLN A 133 -6.95 -0.21 6.09
C GLN A 133 -5.75 -0.29 7.02
N ALA A 134 -4.54 -0.32 6.45
CA ALA A 134 -3.31 -0.10 7.19
C ALA A 134 -3.28 1.36 7.66
N MET A 135 -3.08 1.59 8.96
CA MET A 135 -3.19 2.95 9.52
C MET A 135 -1.85 3.61 9.82
N ASN A 136 -0.75 2.91 9.55
CA ASN A 136 0.60 3.46 9.56
C ASN A 136 1.54 2.60 8.70
N ILE A 137 2.75 3.11 8.49
CA ILE A 137 3.76 2.50 7.61
C ILE A 137 4.35 1.17 8.12
N LYS A 138 4.01 0.73 9.33
CA LYS A 138 4.53 -0.54 9.90
C LYS A 138 3.86 -1.78 9.32
N MET A 139 2.84 -1.60 8.48
CA MET A 139 2.05 -2.69 7.94
C MET A 139 1.61 -2.38 6.52
N GLU A 140 1.25 -3.43 5.81
CA GLU A 140 0.62 -3.38 4.51
C GLU A 140 -0.77 -4.03 4.61
N ALA A 141 -1.73 -3.47 3.89
CA ALA A 141 -3.06 -3.99 3.77
C ALA A 141 -3.32 -4.36 2.31
N GLY A 142 -4.01 -5.47 2.08
CA GLY A 142 -4.38 -5.88 0.75
C GLY A 142 -5.57 -6.82 0.72
N ALA A 143 -5.93 -7.22 -0.49
CA ALA A 143 -6.91 -8.26 -0.73
C ALA A 143 -6.46 -9.16 -1.87
N ASN A 144 -6.90 -10.42 -1.87
CA ASN A 144 -6.69 -11.33 -3.00
C ASN A 144 -7.98 -12.04 -3.37
N LYS A 145 -8.18 -12.18 -4.69
CA LYS A 145 -9.24 -13.01 -5.24
C LYS A 145 -8.87 -14.48 -5.10
N ARG A 146 -9.82 -15.31 -4.65
CA ARG A 146 -9.78 -16.78 -4.71
C ARG A 146 -10.90 -17.27 -5.62
N ALA A 147 -10.94 -18.57 -5.91
CA ALA A 147 -11.88 -19.13 -6.88
C ALA A 147 -13.36 -18.86 -6.54
N LYS A 148 -13.75 -19.00 -5.26
CA LYS A 148 -15.13 -18.79 -4.77
C LYS A 148 -15.25 -17.77 -3.64
N ASP A 149 -14.13 -17.25 -3.17
CA ASP A 149 -14.05 -16.36 -2.02
C ASP A 149 -12.97 -15.30 -2.27
N SER A 150 -12.85 -14.35 -1.35
CA SER A 150 -11.75 -13.41 -1.30
C SER A 150 -11.10 -13.45 0.08
N ILE A 151 -9.90 -12.91 0.22
CA ILE A 151 -9.31 -12.64 1.52
C ILE A 151 -8.92 -11.18 1.58
N VAL A 152 -9.28 -10.50 2.66
CA VAL A 152 -8.70 -9.22 3.04
C VAL A 152 -7.69 -9.48 4.14
N TRP A 153 -6.54 -8.81 4.08
CA TRP A 153 -5.44 -9.10 4.97
C TRP A 153 -4.63 -7.87 5.36
N VAL A 154 -4.01 -7.96 6.53
CA VAL A 154 -3.02 -7.02 7.02
C VAL A 154 -1.80 -7.80 7.45
N ARG A 155 -0.63 -7.40 6.98
CA ARG A 155 0.66 -8.00 7.37
C ARG A 155 1.66 -6.94 7.80
N ASP A 156 2.65 -7.36 8.56
CA ASP A 156 3.78 -6.53 8.91
C ASP A 156 4.55 -6.03 7.68
N PHE A 157 5.15 -4.85 7.83
CA PHE A 157 6.07 -4.28 6.87
C PHE A 157 7.39 -3.94 7.59
N PRO A 158 8.29 -4.93 7.75
CA PRO A 158 9.39 -4.89 8.72
C PRO A 158 10.45 -3.80 8.44
N GLN A 159 10.41 -3.18 7.26
CA GLN A 159 11.32 -2.10 6.88
C GLN A 159 11.13 -0.81 7.71
N HIS A 160 10.03 -0.68 8.46
CA HIS A 160 9.69 0.53 9.23
C HIS A 160 9.79 0.38 10.75
N GLY A 161 10.72 -0.47 11.21
CA GLY A 161 11.07 -0.64 12.61
C GLY A 161 10.15 -1.63 13.36
N PRO A 162 10.14 -1.61 14.70
CA PRO A 162 9.44 -2.61 15.50
C PRO A 162 7.93 -2.60 15.25
N LEU A 163 7.30 -3.78 15.26
CA LEU A 163 5.89 -3.93 14.91
C LEU A 163 4.92 -3.34 15.95
N VAL A 164 5.32 -3.24 17.22
CA VAL A 164 4.50 -2.61 18.27
C VAL A 164 4.15 -1.18 17.86
N GLY A 165 2.87 -0.82 18.01
CA GLY A 165 2.26 0.39 17.45
C GLY A 165 1.66 0.21 16.05
N ALA A 166 1.77 -0.97 15.42
CA ALA A 166 1.02 -1.28 14.21
C ALA A 166 -0.48 -1.25 14.49
N LYS A 167 -1.23 -0.54 13.65
CA LYS A 167 -2.65 -0.28 13.82
C LYS A 167 -3.43 -0.44 12.51
N PHE A 168 -4.50 -1.23 12.50
CA PHE A 168 -5.34 -1.38 11.31
C PHE A 168 -6.83 -1.23 11.61
N ALA A 169 -7.59 -0.87 10.59
CA ALA A 169 -9.05 -0.86 10.62
C ALA A 169 -9.59 -2.05 9.82
N LEU A 170 -10.66 -2.67 10.30
CA LEU A 170 -11.46 -3.69 9.60
C LEU A 170 -12.89 -3.18 9.48
N PHE A 171 -13.49 -3.29 8.30
CA PHE A 171 -14.88 -2.89 8.08
C PHE A 171 -15.63 -3.88 7.18
N GLY A 172 -16.95 -3.86 7.32
CA GLY A 172 -17.90 -4.43 6.37
C GLY A 172 -19.10 -3.49 6.28
N CYS A 173 -19.68 -3.36 5.10
CA CYS A 173 -20.76 -2.41 4.82
C CYS A 173 -21.56 -2.82 3.57
N PRO A 174 -22.75 -2.24 3.34
CA PRO A 174 -23.41 -2.31 2.05
C PRO A 174 -22.47 -1.85 0.92
N ALA A 175 -22.46 -2.53 -0.23
CA ALA A 175 -21.51 -2.26 -1.30
C ALA A 175 -21.54 -0.81 -1.82
N ALA A 176 -22.73 -0.18 -1.82
CA ALA A 176 -22.92 1.22 -2.21
C ALA A 176 -22.26 2.21 -1.23
N LYS A 177 -21.95 1.78 0.00
CA LYS A 177 -21.36 2.58 1.08
C LYS A 177 -19.86 2.39 1.24
N ALA A 178 -19.22 1.59 0.37
CA ALA A 178 -17.80 1.27 0.50
C ALA A 178 -16.89 2.50 0.51
N LEU A 179 -17.03 3.41 -0.46
CA LEU A 179 -16.21 4.62 -0.52
C LEU A 179 -16.51 5.58 0.64
N GLU A 180 -17.78 5.78 0.99
CA GLU A 180 -18.19 6.58 2.16
C GLU A 180 -17.54 6.05 3.45
N THR A 181 -17.61 4.73 3.67
CA THR A 181 -17.02 4.05 4.83
C THR A 181 -15.50 4.24 4.87
N ILE A 182 -14.81 4.08 3.73
CA ILE A 182 -13.35 4.30 3.66
C ILE A 182 -13.01 5.76 3.98
N GLY A 183 -13.75 6.72 3.43
CA GLY A 183 -13.54 8.14 3.71
C GLY A 183 -13.74 8.50 5.19
N GLU A 184 -14.77 7.94 5.82
CA GLU A 184 -15.00 8.08 7.26
C GLU A 184 -13.87 7.49 8.10
N ILE A 185 -13.35 6.31 7.72
CA ILE A 185 -12.19 5.69 8.39
C ILE A 185 -10.97 6.60 8.26
N GLU A 186 -10.70 7.13 7.07
CA GLU A 186 -9.55 8.02 6.84
C GLU A 186 -9.60 9.24 7.76
N VAL A 187 -10.74 9.94 7.80
CA VAL A 187 -10.91 11.12 8.64
C VAL A 187 -10.87 10.77 10.13
N ALA A 188 -11.61 9.73 10.54
CA ALA A 188 -11.74 9.36 11.96
C ALA A 188 -10.46 8.80 12.58
N GLU A 189 -9.52 8.36 11.75
CA GLU A 189 -8.25 7.81 12.19
C GLU A 189 -7.02 8.63 11.79
N GLY A 190 -7.21 9.77 11.12
CA GLY A 190 -6.12 10.65 10.70
C GLY A 190 -5.26 10.06 9.58
N LEU A 191 -5.85 9.26 8.69
CA LEU A 191 -5.18 8.79 7.47
C LEU A 191 -5.21 9.88 6.39
N PRO A 192 -4.35 9.78 5.36
CA PRO A 192 -4.39 10.71 4.23
C PRO A 192 -5.78 10.76 3.57
N HIS A 193 -6.39 11.94 3.58
CA HIS A 193 -7.70 12.21 2.99
C HIS A 193 -7.63 13.43 2.05
N PRO A 194 -6.92 13.32 0.91
CA PRO A 194 -6.67 14.47 0.04
C PRO A 194 -7.97 14.99 -0.59
N MET A 195 -8.16 16.30 -0.54
CA MET A 195 -9.32 16.99 -1.12
C MET A 195 -8.92 17.69 -2.41
N LEU A 196 -9.69 17.46 -3.47
CA LEU A 196 -9.55 18.10 -4.78
C LEU A 196 -10.82 18.89 -5.07
N ALA A 197 -10.69 20.22 -5.11
CA ALA A 197 -11.81 21.16 -5.33
C ALA A 197 -13.00 20.92 -4.36
N GLY A 198 -12.71 20.64 -3.09
CA GLY A 198 -13.73 20.40 -2.07
C GLY A 198 -14.33 18.99 -2.04
N HIS A 199 -13.92 18.10 -2.96
CA HIS A 199 -14.31 16.69 -2.96
C HIS A 199 -13.14 15.80 -2.59
N TRP A 200 -13.41 14.72 -1.87
CA TRP A 200 -12.38 13.72 -1.57
C TRP A 200 -11.84 13.10 -2.86
N GLY A 201 -10.52 12.94 -2.96
CA GLY A 201 -9.84 12.56 -4.20
C GLY A 201 -10.34 11.27 -4.83
N LYS A 202 -10.80 10.29 -4.04
CA LYS A 202 -11.32 9.01 -4.56
C LYS A 202 -12.72 9.10 -5.19
N VAL A 203 -13.43 10.21 -5.01
CA VAL A 203 -14.76 10.48 -5.60
C VAL A 203 -14.82 11.77 -6.40
N SER A 204 -13.73 12.54 -6.42
CA SER A 204 -13.68 13.82 -7.11
C SER A 204 -13.68 13.61 -8.63
N PRO A 205 -14.60 14.23 -9.39
CA PRO A 205 -14.55 14.21 -10.85
C PRO A 205 -13.23 14.77 -11.40
N GLU A 206 -12.58 15.69 -10.65
CA GLU A 206 -11.27 16.24 -11.03
C GLU A 206 -10.18 15.15 -11.11
N ALA A 207 -10.27 14.10 -10.28
CA ALA A 207 -9.32 12.99 -10.32
C ALA A 207 -9.48 12.11 -11.58
N ALA A 208 -10.65 12.15 -12.23
CA ALA A 208 -10.94 11.41 -13.46
C ALA A 208 -10.59 12.21 -14.73
N ARG A 209 -10.06 13.44 -14.59
CA ARG A 209 -9.74 14.27 -15.75
C ARG A 209 -8.47 13.84 -16.44
N SER A 210 -8.49 13.91 -17.76
CA SER A 210 -7.29 13.72 -18.56
C SER A 210 -6.32 14.88 -18.39
N TYR A 211 -5.03 14.58 -18.53
CA TYR A 211 -3.94 15.55 -18.59
C TYR A 211 -3.11 15.31 -19.85
N LEU A 212 -2.50 16.37 -20.36
CA LEU A 212 -1.69 16.30 -21.58
C LEU A 212 -0.22 16.05 -21.23
N ILE A 213 0.27 14.85 -21.53
CA ILE A 213 1.71 14.56 -21.49
C ILE A 213 2.32 15.09 -22.78
N THR A 214 3.21 16.08 -22.69
CA THR A 214 3.89 16.66 -23.84
C THR A 214 5.22 17.26 -23.44
N ASN A 215 6.16 17.33 -24.39
CA ASN A 215 7.42 18.03 -24.19
C ASN A 215 7.20 19.54 -24.36
N PHE A 216 7.50 20.31 -23.34
CA PHE A 216 7.54 21.76 -23.35
C PHE A 216 8.82 22.32 -22.73
N SER A 217 9.19 23.52 -23.14
CA SER A 217 10.37 24.26 -22.72
C SER A 217 9.96 25.70 -22.45
N GLU A 218 10.89 26.53 -21.97
CA GLU A 218 10.66 27.98 -21.88
C GLU A 218 10.28 28.60 -23.24
N GLN A 219 10.73 28.00 -24.35
CA GLN A 219 10.56 28.54 -25.70
C GLN A 219 9.24 28.13 -26.37
N ASN A 220 8.74 26.92 -26.10
CA ASN A 220 7.56 26.37 -26.81
C ASN A 220 6.34 26.16 -25.91
N ILE A 221 6.38 26.63 -24.65
CA ILE A 221 5.26 26.49 -23.71
C ILE A 221 3.94 27.02 -24.26
N ASP A 222 3.96 28.09 -25.08
CA ASP A 222 2.75 28.64 -25.70
C ASP A 222 2.00 27.63 -26.55
N GLU A 223 2.74 26.82 -27.31
CA GLU A 223 2.15 25.79 -28.16
C GLU A 223 1.52 24.66 -27.31
N ALA A 224 2.22 24.22 -26.25
CA ALA A 224 1.69 23.23 -25.32
C ALA A 224 0.41 23.72 -24.63
N LEU A 225 0.37 25.00 -24.21
CA LEU A 225 -0.81 25.61 -23.60
C LEU A 225 -1.96 25.75 -24.60
N LYS A 226 -1.68 26.12 -25.85
CA LYS A 226 -2.68 26.18 -26.92
C LYS A 226 -3.34 24.81 -27.15
N TYR A 227 -2.56 23.73 -27.24
CA TYR A 227 -3.12 22.38 -27.38
C TYR A 227 -3.89 21.95 -26.13
N ALA A 228 -3.39 22.28 -24.94
CA ALA A 228 -4.09 21.98 -23.70
C ALA A 228 -5.47 22.64 -23.65
N GLN A 229 -5.57 23.93 -24.02
CA GLN A 229 -6.83 24.65 -24.11
C GLN A 229 -7.76 24.07 -25.18
N ALA A 230 -7.24 23.78 -26.38
CA ALA A 230 -8.01 23.20 -27.46
C ALA A 230 -8.59 21.81 -27.10
N GLY A 231 -7.85 21.03 -26.32
CA GLY A 231 -8.28 19.72 -25.83
C GLY A 231 -9.04 19.74 -24.50
N GLY A 232 -9.26 20.91 -23.89
CA GLY A 232 -9.95 21.02 -22.59
C GLY A 232 -9.16 20.44 -21.40
N PHE A 233 -7.85 20.27 -21.53
CA PHE A 233 -6.98 19.76 -20.47
C PHE A 233 -6.69 20.85 -19.43
N THR A 234 -6.72 20.49 -18.14
CA THR A 234 -6.33 21.38 -17.03
C THR A 234 -4.96 21.11 -16.45
N TYR A 235 -4.25 20.14 -17.03
CA TYR A 235 -2.89 19.81 -16.66
C TYR A 235 -2.08 19.55 -17.93
N ILE A 236 -0.88 20.14 -17.99
CA ILE A 236 0.20 19.69 -18.87
C ILE A 236 1.28 19.02 -18.04
N TYR A 237 1.94 18.02 -18.59
CA TYR A 237 2.87 17.16 -17.87
C TYR A 237 4.12 16.91 -18.70
N GLN A 238 5.28 17.33 -18.17
CA GLN A 238 6.58 17.15 -18.81
C GLN A 238 7.14 15.76 -18.50
N PRO A 239 7.34 14.88 -19.49
CA PRO A 239 7.76 13.51 -19.21
C PRO A 239 9.25 13.37 -18.88
N ALA A 240 10.12 14.28 -19.33
CA ALA A 240 11.57 14.16 -19.11
C ALA A 240 12.31 15.52 -18.99
N PRO A 241 12.01 16.35 -17.96
CA PRO A 241 12.66 17.66 -17.79
C PRO A 241 14.09 17.59 -17.27
N PHE A 242 14.55 16.44 -16.76
CA PHE A 242 15.77 16.36 -15.96
C PHE A 242 16.95 15.74 -16.73
N GLU A 243 18.17 16.25 -16.49
CA GLU A 243 19.43 15.69 -17.00
C GLU A 243 19.74 14.35 -16.32
N THR A 244 19.49 14.26 -15.00
CA THR A 244 19.66 13.06 -14.20
C THR A 244 18.44 12.84 -13.30
N TRP A 245 18.19 11.58 -12.93
CA TRP A 245 16.92 11.19 -12.29
C TRP A 245 17.03 10.83 -10.81
N GLY A 246 18.14 11.16 -10.15
CA GLY A 246 18.31 11.07 -8.70
C GLY A 246 18.24 12.44 -8.01
N HIS A 247 18.93 13.44 -8.56
CA HIS A 247 18.95 14.82 -8.03
C HIS A 247 18.08 15.81 -8.84
N TRP A 248 17.50 15.35 -9.95
CA TRP A 248 16.56 16.09 -10.80
C TRP A 248 17.01 17.49 -11.26
N PRO A 249 18.26 17.71 -11.71
CA PRO A 249 18.63 18.98 -12.34
C PRO A 249 17.89 19.16 -13.68
N LEU A 250 17.29 20.33 -13.91
CA LEU A 250 16.60 20.63 -15.16
C LEU A 250 17.57 20.67 -16.35
N LYS A 251 17.13 20.14 -17.51
CA LYS A 251 17.85 20.24 -18.78
C LYS A 251 17.98 21.70 -19.18
N LYS A 252 19.22 22.16 -19.40
CA LYS A 252 19.47 23.55 -19.83
C LYS A 252 18.95 23.83 -21.25
N THR A 253 18.78 22.79 -22.07
CA THR A 253 18.17 22.92 -23.39
C THR A 253 16.71 23.34 -23.33
N ASP A 254 15.98 22.84 -22.33
CA ASP A 254 14.54 23.09 -22.17
C ASP A 254 14.30 24.28 -21.22
N PHE A 255 15.12 24.39 -20.18
CA PHE A 255 15.02 25.41 -19.14
C PHE A 255 16.38 26.12 -18.95
N PRO A 256 16.82 26.96 -19.90
CA PRO A 256 18.09 27.69 -19.81
C PRO A 256 18.18 28.62 -18.58
N ASN A 257 17.03 29.08 -18.06
CA ASN A 257 16.95 29.87 -16.82
C ASN A 257 16.68 28.98 -15.58
N GLY A 258 16.82 27.66 -15.73
CA GLY A 258 16.63 26.67 -14.67
C GLY A 258 15.25 26.78 -14.00
N TYR A 259 15.22 26.68 -12.68
CA TYR A 259 13.97 26.72 -11.90
C TYR A 259 13.23 28.05 -12.00
N ALA A 260 13.92 29.17 -12.30
CA ALA A 260 13.25 30.44 -12.56
C ALA A 260 12.45 30.39 -13.87
N GLY A 261 13.00 29.75 -14.89
CA GLY A 261 12.31 29.48 -16.16
C GLY A 261 11.12 28.55 -15.99
N LEU A 262 11.29 27.44 -15.27
CA LEU A 262 10.18 26.54 -14.95
C LEU A 262 9.08 27.25 -14.15
N LYS A 263 9.44 28.11 -13.20
CA LYS A 263 8.49 28.94 -12.45
C LYS A 263 7.70 29.86 -13.39
N ALA A 264 8.36 30.54 -14.33
CA ALA A 264 7.68 31.40 -15.30
C ALA A 264 6.70 30.61 -16.20
N VAL A 265 7.07 29.39 -16.59
CA VAL A 265 6.18 28.45 -17.29
C VAL A 265 4.94 28.12 -16.45
N VAL A 266 5.14 27.76 -15.18
CA VAL A 266 4.04 27.45 -14.24
C VAL A 266 3.11 28.66 -14.07
N GLU A 267 3.66 29.87 -13.88
CA GLU A 267 2.88 31.10 -13.72
C GLU A 267 2.09 31.46 -14.99
N LYS A 268 2.67 31.19 -16.16
CA LYS A 268 1.99 31.38 -17.44
C LYS A 268 0.83 30.40 -17.63
N ALA A 269 1.04 29.12 -17.33
CA ALA A 269 0.00 28.10 -17.39
C ALA A 269 -1.14 28.41 -16.38
N ASN A 270 -0.79 28.79 -15.15
CA ASN A 270 -1.76 29.10 -14.10
C ASN A 270 -2.68 30.27 -14.48
N ARG A 271 -2.19 31.28 -15.20
CA ARG A 271 -3.03 32.39 -15.73
C ARG A 271 -4.11 31.92 -16.69
N LEU A 272 -3.96 30.74 -17.28
CA LEU A 272 -4.95 30.08 -18.14
C LEU A 272 -5.77 29.01 -17.40
N GLY A 273 -5.59 28.87 -16.09
CA GLY A 273 -6.21 27.80 -15.29
C GLY A 273 -5.62 26.41 -15.54
N ILE A 274 -4.42 26.33 -16.16
CA ILE A 274 -3.73 25.08 -16.46
C ILE A 274 -2.61 24.86 -15.45
N LYS A 275 -2.57 23.68 -14.83
CA LYS A 275 -1.51 23.27 -13.91
C LYS A 275 -0.39 22.56 -14.66
N VAL A 276 0.81 22.59 -14.09
CA VAL A 276 2.00 21.97 -14.67
C VAL A 276 2.51 20.87 -13.75
N GLY A 277 2.74 19.68 -14.32
CA GLY A 277 3.38 18.55 -13.65
C GLY A 277 4.70 18.16 -14.31
N VAL A 278 5.55 17.48 -13.55
CA VAL A 278 6.81 16.89 -14.02
C VAL A 278 6.89 15.44 -13.56
N HIS A 279 7.56 14.60 -14.33
CA HIS A 279 7.74 13.19 -13.99
C HIS A 279 8.87 12.97 -12.99
N ILE A 280 8.54 12.45 -11.81
CA ILE A 280 9.50 12.10 -10.76
C ILE A 280 9.18 10.68 -10.28
N LEU A 281 10.12 9.76 -10.45
CA LEU A 281 10.04 8.37 -9.97
C LEU A 281 11.25 8.07 -9.09
N SER A 282 11.03 7.47 -7.93
CA SER A 282 12.11 7.06 -7.02
C SER A 282 12.95 5.88 -7.55
N GLY A 283 12.38 5.04 -8.43
CA GLY A 283 13.08 3.90 -9.03
C GLY A 283 13.79 4.18 -10.36
N GLY A 284 13.71 5.42 -10.87
CA GLY A 284 14.20 5.79 -12.20
C GLY A 284 15.59 6.44 -12.23
N ILE A 285 16.40 6.29 -11.17
CA ILE A 285 17.69 6.99 -11.03
C ILE A 285 18.63 6.56 -12.16
N THR A 286 19.13 7.52 -12.94
CA THR A 286 20.08 7.26 -14.03
C THR A 286 21.46 6.92 -13.52
N THR A 287 22.20 6.09 -14.25
CA THR A 287 23.53 5.60 -13.84
C THR A 287 24.56 6.73 -13.70
N ASN A 288 24.39 7.85 -14.42
CA ASN A 288 25.25 9.03 -14.34
C ASN A 288 24.93 9.98 -13.17
N ASP A 289 23.91 9.69 -12.36
CA ASP A 289 23.55 10.50 -11.21
C ASP A 289 24.52 10.28 -10.04
N ALA A 290 24.70 11.30 -9.18
CA ALA A 290 25.60 11.23 -8.02
C ALA A 290 25.16 10.21 -6.96
N TYR A 291 23.91 9.73 -6.98
CA TYR A 291 23.52 8.57 -6.17
C TYR A 291 24.11 7.25 -6.65
N VAL A 292 24.56 7.15 -7.91
CA VAL A 292 25.03 5.87 -8.51
C VAL A 292 26.52 5.91 -8.84
N THR A 293 27.01 6.99 -9.46
CA THR A 293 28.38 7.06 -9.99
C THR A 293 29.24 8.05 -9.20
N PRO A 294 30.52 7.74 -8.93
CA PRO A 294 31.23 6.49 -9.24
C PRO A 294 30.99 5.34 -8.24
N VAL A 295 30.46 5.66 -7.05
CA VAL A 295 30.16 4.69 -6.00
C VAL A 295 28.69 4.83 -5.62
N PRO A 296 27.87 3.77 -5.77
CA PRO A 296 26.46 3.85 -5.42
C PRO A 296 26.23 4.16 -3.93
N ASP A 297 25.30 5.07 -3.65
CA ASP A 297 24.91 5.43 -2.29
C ASP A 297 24.41 4.18 -1.54
N PRO A 298 24.90 3.88 -0.32
CA PRO A 298 24.55 2.67 0.40
C PRO A 298 23.06 2.57 0.79
N ARG A 299 22.30 3.66 0.66
CA ARG A 299 20.85 3.71 0.93
C ARG A 299 19.99 3.27 -0.26
N LEU A 300 20.57 3.08 -1.45
CA LEU A 300 19.82 2.59 -2.61
C LEU A 300 19.24 1.20 -2.33
N GLU A 301 18.02 0.96 -2.82
CA GLU A 301 17.39 -0.36 -2.69
C GLU A 301 18.21 -1.41 -3.43
N LYS A 302 18.63 -2.44 -2.70
CA LYS A 302 19.34 -3.58 -3.29
C LYS A 302 18.33 -4.52 -3.92
N TYR A 303 18.43 -4.69 -5.24
CA TYR A 303 17.62 -5.67 -5.95
C TYR A 303 18.04 -7.10 -5.59
N GLY A 304 19.34 -7.39 -5.55
CA GLY A 304 19.89 -8.68 -5.18
C GLY A 304 21.40 -8.64 -5.04
N THR A 305 21.99 -9.77 -4.66
CA THR A 305 23.44 -9.96 -4.59
C THR A 305 23.82 -11.23 -5.36
N ALA A 306 24.98 -11.23 -5.99
CA ALA A 306 25.53 -12.40 -6.64
C ALA A 306 27.07 -12.30 -6.66
N THR A 307 27.74 -13.42 -6.93
CA THR A 307 29.20 -13.46 -7.12
C THR A 307 29.52 -13.50 -8.62
N LEU A 308 30.51 -12.75 -9.07
CA LEU A 308 31.02 -12.89 -10.45
C LEU A 308 31.47 -14.33 -10.70
N ALA A 309 31.06 -14.89 -11.84
CA ALA A 309 31.42 -16.25 -12.25
C ALA A 309 32.71 -16.30 -13.07
N ALA A 310 33.14 -15.16 -13.61
CA ALA A 310 34.37 -14.99 -14.38
C ALA A 310 34.89 -13.54 -14.21
N ASP A 311 36.12 -13.31 -14.65
CA ASP A 311 36.68 -11.97 -14.75
C ASP A 311 35.86 -11.10 -15.71
N VAL A 312 35.84 -9.80 -15.46
CA VAL A 312 35.00 -8.83 -16.18
C VAL A 312 35.90 -7.82 -16.87
N GLU A 313 35.70 -7.64 -18.17
CA GLU A 313 36.36 -6.58 -18.94
C GLU A 313 35.67 -5.23 -18.71
N ALA A 314 36.41 -4.13 -18.85
CA ALA A 314 35.90 -2.78 -18.56
C ALA A 314 34.68 -2.38 -19.43
N GLN A 315 34.53 -2.96 -20.61
CA GLN A 315 33.44 -2.69 -21.56
C GLN A 315 32.35 -3.78 -21.56
N ALA A 316 32.40 -4.73 -20.62
CA ALA A 316 31.42 -5.81 -20.56
C ALA A 316 30.00 -5.26 -20.27
N THR A 317 29.07 -5.48 -21.19
CA THR A 317 27.65 -5.16 -21.02
C THR A 317 26.87 -6.31 -20.38
N THR A 318 27.50 -7.47 -20.23
CA THR A 318 26.92 -8.66 -19.60
C THR A 318 27.88 -9.24 -18.57
N LEU A 319 27.42 -9.39 -17.33
CA LEU A 319 28.16 -10.01 -16.24
C LEU A 319 27.64 -11.43 -16.01
N LEU A 320 28.53 -12.42 -16.07
CA LEU A 320 28.20 -13.78 -15.64
C LEU A 320 28.23 -13.86 -14.12
N VAL A 321 27.17 -14.37 -13.51
CA VAL A 321 27.03 -14.44 -12.05
C VAL A 321 26.66 -15.84 -11.57
N ARG A 322 27.06 -16.14 -10.33
CA ARG A 322 26.71 -17.36 -9.59
C ARG A 322 26.22 -17.01 -8.18
N ASN A 323 25.55 -17.96 -7.55
CA ASN A 323 24.96 -17.81 -6.22
C ASN A 323 24.08 -16.55 -6.06
N PRO A 324 23.12 -16.30 -6.99
CA PRO A 324 22.20 -15.17 -6.85
C PRO A 324 21.35 -15.29 -5.58
N GLN A 325 21.14 -14.15 -4.92
CA GLN A 325 20.27 -13.97 -3.75
C GLN A 325 19.36 -12.75 -3.94
N GLY A 326 18.29 -12.67 -3.15
CA GLY A 326 17.31 -11.59 -3.24
C GLY A 326 16.45 -11.70 -4.50
N LYS A 327 16.09 -10.56 -5.10
CA LYS A 327 15.20 -10.52 -6.28
C LYS A 327 15.87 -11.01 -7.58
N PHE A 328 17.16 -11.37 -7.55
CA PHE A 328 17.82 -12.03 -8.69
C PHE A 328 17.31 -13.45 -8.95
N GLY A 329 16.68 -14.13 -7.98
CA GLY A 329 16.16 -15.49 -8.20
C GLY A 329 17.23 -16.45 -8.72
N ALA A 330 16.98 -17.14 -9.84
CA ALA A 330 17.92 -18.08 -10.47
C ALA A 330 18.78 -17.46 -11.60
N THR A 331 18.96 -16.14 -11.59
CA THR A 331 19.67 -15.39 -12.63
C THR A 331 21.14 -15.84 -12.76
N LYS A 332 21.59 -16.04 -14.01
CA LYS A 332 22.99 -16.39 -14.35
C LYS A 332 23.75 -15.25 -15.05
N THR A 333 23.04 -14.23 -15.50
CA THR A 333 23.60 -13.07 -16.21
C THR A 333 22.94 -11.78 -15.75
N VAL A 334 23.73 -10.72 -15.58
CA VAL A 334 23.25 -9.35 -15.30
C VAL A 334 23.66 -8.45 -16.45
N GLN A 335 22.72 -7.70 -17.02
CA GLN A 335 23.02 -6.68 -18.03
C GLN A 335 23.43 -5.37 -17.34
N VAL A 336 24.48 -4.73 -17.85
CA VAL A 336 24.95 -3.41 -17.42
C VAL A 336 24.72 -2.45 -18.59
N GLY A 337 23.88 -1.44 -18.36
CA GLY A 337 23.52 -0.41 -19.34
C GLY A 337 24.13 0.94 -19.01
#